data_AF-X1UG02-F1
#
_entry.id   AF-X1UG02-F1
#
_cell.length_a   1.000
_cell.length_b   1.000
_cell.length_c   1.000
_cell.angle_alpha   90.00
_cell.angle_beta   90.00
_cell.angle_gamma   90.00
#
_symmetry.space_group_name_H-M   'P 1'
#
loop_
_entity.id
_entity.type
_entity.pdbx_description
1 polymer ?
#
loop_
_entity_poly.entity_id
_entity_poly.type
_entity_poly.pdbx_seq_one_letter_code
_entity_poly.pdbx_strand_id
1 'polypeptide(L)'
;MTIARALTLEQKKEFIEKKKQKKLIRKLIVGAILSIIIFSISLNIIPGLSAMSDQVRFIILFILTLPVQVWVGSQFYKGLVVVFKYRTADMNTLIAIGTLSAFIYSTIVTFFPKLFTRAGIELHVYFETAAIIITLILLGRFLEAR
;
A
#
# COMPACT_ATOMS: atom_id res chain seq x y z
N MET A 1 -1.50 -11.11 45.92
CA MET A 1 -2.25 -10.41 44.86
C MET A 1 -1.34 -9.87 43.72
N THR A 2 -0.07 -9.58 43.98
CA THR A 2 0.88 -8.99 43.01
C THR A 2 1.39 -9.96 41.94
N ILE A 3 1.65 -11.23 42.29
CA ILE A 3 2.20 -12.24 41.36
C ILE A 3 1.18 -12.68 40.30
N ALA A 4 -0.07 -12.93 40.68
CA ALA A 4 -1.16 -13.25 39.75
C ALA A 4 -1.44 -12.11 38.76
N ARG A 5 -1.30 -10.85 39.21
CA ARG A 5 -1.42 -9.67 38.35
C ARG A 5 -0.23 -9.54 37.37
N ALA A 6 0.98 -9.90 37.79
CA ALA A 6 2.15 -9.93 36.91
C ALA A 6 2.04 -11.01 35.83
N LEU A 7 1.64 -12.24 36.19
CA LEU A 7 1.40 -13.35 35.26
C LEU A 7 0.34 -13.01 34.20
N THR A 8 -0.77 -12.38 34.60
CA THR A 8 -1.83 -11.97 33.66
C THR A 8 -1.40 -10.85 32.72
N LEU A 9 -0.52 -9.93 33.16
CA LEU A 9 0.05 -8.88 32.30
C LEU A 9 1.02 -9.45 31.26
N GLU A 10 1.89 -10.39 31.65
CA GLU A 10 2.83 -11.05 30.73
C GLU A 10 2.08 -11.89 29.68
N GLN A 11 1.08 -12.67 30.10
CA GLN A 11 0.20 -13.41 29.17
C GLN A 11 -0.51 -12.48 28.18
N LYS A 12 -0.98 -11.31 28.65
CA LYS A 12 -1.64 -10.32 27.80
C LYS A 12 -0.68 -9.68 26.79
N LYS A 13 0.57 -9.37 27.19
CA LYS A 13 1.60 -8.85 26.29
C LYS A 13 1.94 -9.86 25.19
N GLU A 14 2.19 -11.12 25.56
CA GLU A 14 2.52 -12.19 24.62
C GLU A 14 1.40 -12.39 23.58
N PHE A 15 0.15 -12.36 24.03
CA PHE A 15 -1.02 -12.47 23.15
C PHE A 15 -1.15 -11.28 22.17
N ILE A 16 -0.84 -10.05 22.62
CA ILE A 16 -0.86 -8.85 21.78
C ILE A 16 0.23 -8.93 20.71
N GLU A 17 1.45 -9.33 21.07
CA GLU A 17 2.57 -9.45 20.12
C GLU A 17 2.30 -10.54 19.08
N LYS A 18 1.81 -11.72 19.49
CA LYS A 18 1.39 -12.78 18.56
C LYS A 18 0.30 -12.28 17.58
N LYS A 19 -0.65 -11.45 18.04
CA LYS A 19 -1.67 -10.85 17.17
C LYS A 19 -1.08 -9.83 16.20
N LYS A 20 -0.17 -8.96 16.65
CA LYS A 20 0.51 -7.97 15.78
C LYS A 20 1.31 -8.67 14.68
N GLN A 21 2.07 -9.70 15.03
CA GLN A 21 2.87 -10.48 14.09
C GLN A 21 1.99 -11.19 13.04
N LYS A 22 0.91 -11.87 13.47
CA LYS A 22 -0.05 -12.49 12.54
C LYS A 22 -0.69 -11.46 11.59
N LYS A 23 -1.01 -10.26 12.09
CA LYS A 23 -1.57 -9.18 11.28
C LYS A 23 -0.55 -8.67 10.25
N LEU A 24 0.72 -8.52 10.64
CA LEU A 24 1.81 -8.11 9.76
C LEU A 24 1.98 -9.12 8.61
N ILE A 25 2.07 -10.41 8.93
CA ILE A 25 2.22 -11.49 7.94
C ILE A 25 1.02 -11.52 6.97
N ARG A 26 -0.22 -11.43 7.47
CA ARG A 26 -1.41 -11.41 6.61
C ARG A 26 -1.39 -10.24 5.64
N LYS A 27 -1.05 -9.04 6.12
CA LYS A 27 -0.92 -7.85 5.28
C LYS A 27 0.20 -8.02 4.24
N LEU A 28 1.31 -8.64 4.62
CA LEU A 28 2.43 -8.90 3.72
C LEU A 28 2.05 -9.87 2.60
N ILE A 29 1.41 -11.00 2.93
CA ILE A 29 1.00 -12.00 1.95
C ILE A 29 -0.01 -11.40 0.97
N VAL A 30 -1.04 -10.72 1.48
CA VAL A 30 -2.06 -10.10 0.63
C VAL A 30 -1.46 -8.96 -0.20
N GLY A 31 -0.61 -8.13 0.40
CA GLY A 31 0.12 -7.08 -0.31
C GLY A 31 0.97 -7.64 -1.44
N ALA A 32 1.74 -8.71 -1.19
CA ALA A 32 2.58 -9.36 -2.19
C ALA A 32 1.76 -9.95 -3.33
N ILE A 33 0.70 -10.69 -3.04
CA ILE A 33 -0.18 -11.26 -4.06
C ILE A 33 -0.78 -10.16 -4.93
N LEU A 34 -1.34 -9.11 -4.32
CA LEU A 34 -1.92 -7.99 -5.05
C LEU A 34 -0.87 -7.23 -5.87
N SER A 35 0.30 -6.93 -5.29
CA SER A 35 1.40 -6.25 -6.00
C SER A 35 1.86 -7.03 -7.22
N ILE A 36 1.98 -8.36 -7.13
CA ILE A 36 2.35 -9.20 -8.27
C ILE A 36 1.28 -9.11 -9.36
N ILE A 37 -0.01 -9.25 -9.00
CA ILE A 37 -1.11 -9.15 -9.96
C ILE A 37 -1.12 -7.77 -10.65
N ILE A 38 -1.04 -6.70 -9.86
CA ILE A 38 -1.02 -5.31 -10.36
C ILE A 38 0.17 -5.10 -11.29
N PHE A 39 1.36 -5.58 -10.92
CA PHE A 39 2.56 -5.47 -11.74
C PHE A 39 2.44 -6.24 -13.06
N SER A 40 1.90 -7.47 -13.03
CA SER A 40 1.66 -8.26 -14.25
C SER A 40 0.68 -7.60 -15.21
N ILE A 41 -0.36 -6.94 -14.69
CA ILE A 41 -1.33 -6.17 -15.49
C ILE A 41 -0.67 -4.90 -16.07
N SER A 42 0.14 -4.21 -15.26
CA SER A 42 0.86 -2.99 -15.68
C SER A 42 1.83 -3.29 -16.83
N LEU A 43 2.52 -4.44 -16.78
CA LEU A 43 3.43 -4.90 -17.84
C LEU A 43 2.74 -5.47 -19.09
N ASN A 44 1.41 -5.50 -19.16
CA ASN A 44 0.66 -6.06 -20.30
C ASN A 44 0.98 -7.52 -20.64
N ILE A 45 1.41 -8.32 -19.65
CA ILE A 45 1.80 -9.72 -19.87
C ILE A 45 0.59 -10.64 -20.08
N ILE A 46 -0.60 -10.23 -19.63
CA ILE A 46 -1.84 -11.02 -19.72
C ILE A 46 -2.53 -10.75 -21.05
N PRO A 47 -2.55 -11.70 -22.02
CA PRO A 47 -3.02 -11.45 -23.39
C PRO A 47 -4.50 -11.03 -23.47
N GLY A 48 -5.34 -11.53 -22.55
CA GLY A 48 -6.76 -11.16 -22.51
C GLY A 48 -7.02 -9.73 -22.00
N LEU A 49 -6.10 -9.17 -21.21
CA LEU A 49 -6.20 -7.79 -20.70
C LEU A 49 -5.50 -6.78 -21.61
N SER A 50 -4.44 -7.19 -22.32
CA SER A 50 -3.73 -6.30 -23.26
C SER A 50 -4.58 -5.93 -24.49
N ALA A 51 -5.59 -6.73 -24.83
CA ALA A 51 -6.56 -6.41 -25.88
C ALA A 51 -7.66 -5.41 -25.43
N MET A 52 -7.75 -5.10 -24.13
CA MET A 52 -8.72 -4.13 -23.60
C MET A 52 -8.23 -2.69 -23.78
N SER A 53 -9.16 -1.74 -23.83
CA SER A 53 -8.82 -0.31 -23.79
C SER A 53 -8.03 0.05 -22.52
N ASP A 54 -7.09 1.00 -22.64
CA ASP A 54 -6.29 1.46 -21.50
C ASP A 54 -7.13 1.96 -20.33
N GLN A 55 -8.26 2.61 -20.61
CA GLN A 55 -9.16 3.09 -19.57
C GLN A 55 -9.71 1.96 -18.69
N VAL A 56 -10.10 0.83 -19.29
CA VAL A 56 -10.57 -0.35 -18.53
C VAL A 56 -9.44 -0.92 -17.69
N ARG A 57 -8.23 -1.04 -18.27
CA ARG A 57 -7.04 -1.52 -17.54
C ARG A 57 -6.72 -0.62 -16.35
N PHE A 58 -6.75 0.69 -16.52
CA PHE A 58 -6.47 1.66 -15.45
C PHE A 58 -7.51 1.59 -14.32
N ILE A 59 -8.79 1.38 -14.65
CA ILE A 59 -9.84 1.17 -13.63
C ILE A 59 -9.59 -0.14 -12.86
N ILE A 60 -9.21 -1.22 -13.53
CA ILE A 60 -8.86 -2.49 -12.87
C ILE A 60 -7.68 -2.28 -11.91
N LEU A 61 -6.61 -1.61 -12.38
CA LEU A 61 -5.45 -1.28 -11.55
C LEU A 61 -5.84 -0.42 -10.34
N PHE A 62 -6.68 0.60 -10.53
CA PHE A 62 -7.20 1.43 -9.44
C PHE A 62 -7.90 0.59 -8.37
N ILE A 63 -8.83 -0.28 -8.78
CA ILE A 63 -9.60 -1.14 -7.86
C ILE A 63 -8.69 -2.09 -7.10
N LEU A 64 -7.70 -2.69 -7.76
CA LEU A 64 -6.76 -3.62 -7.14
C LEU A 64 -5.77 -2.92 -6.19
N THR A 65 -5.34 -1.70 -6.51
CA THR A 65 -4.42 -0.93 -5.67
C THR A 65 -5.13 -0.33 -4.46
N LEU A 66 -6.43 -0.06 -4.53
CA LEU A 66 -7.22 0.49 -3.42
C LEU A 66 -7.08 -0.29 -2.09
N PRO A 67 -7.26 -1.64 -2.03
CA PRO A 67 -7.04 -2.40 -0.80
C PRO A 67 -5.57 -2.41 -0.35
N VAL A 68 -4.61 -2.34 -1.27
CA VAL A 68 -3.19 -2.20 -0.91
C VAL A 68 -2.96 -0.85 -0.21
N GLN A 69 -3.49 0.23 -0.77
CA GLN A 69 -3.40 1.57 -0.21
C GLN A 69 -4.10 1.64 1.16
N VAL A 70 -5.41 1.37 1.20
CA VAL A 70 -6.25 1.61 2.38
C VAL A 70 -6.01 0.60 3.50
N TRP A 71 -5.82 -0.68 3.19
CA TRP A 71 -5.72 -1.72 4.23
C TRP A 71 -4.27 -2.11 4.52
N VAL A 72 -3.49 -2.50 3.50
CA VAL A 72 -2.08 -2.92 3.70
C VAL A 72 -1.27 -1.71 4.20
N GLY A 73 -1.35 -0.59 3.48
CA GLY A 73 -0.64 0.66 3.72
C GLY A 73 -1.11 1.50 4.90
N SER A 74 -2.29 1.23 5.48
CA SER A 74 -2.90 2.01 6.59
C SER A 74 -1.96 2.40 7.74
N GLN A 75 -0.97 1.57 8.04
CA GLN A 75 -0.04 1.82 9.15
C GLN A 75 0.93 2.97 8.87
N PHE A 76 1.24 3.26 7.60
CA PHE A 76 2.14 4.32 7.19
C PHE A 76 1.44 5.70 7.24
N TYR A 77 0.13 5.76 7.00
CA TYR A 77 -0.62 7.01 7.03
C TYR A 77 -0.76 7.64 8.41
N LYS A 78 -0.46 6.90 9.48
CA LYS A 78 -0.31 7.49 10.81
C LYS A 78 0.79 8.56 10.84
N GLY A 79 1.84 8.40 10.03
CA GLY A 79 2.93 9.40 9.91
C GLY A 79 2.43 10.74 9.36
N LEU A 80 1.45 10.74 8.46
CA LEU A 80 0.87 11.99 7.93
C LEU A 80 0.24 12.83 9.03
N VAL A 81 -0.50 12.20 9.95
CA VAL A 81 -1.12 12.90 11.09
C VAL A 81 -0.06 13.56 11.98
N VAL A 82 1.08 12.89 12.18
CA VAL A 82 2.20 13.43 12.96
C VAL A 82 2.78 14.66 12.28
N VAL A 83 2.99 14.62 10.96
CA VAL A 83 3.52 15.77 10.19
C VAL A 83 2.60 16.96 10.25
N PHE A 84 1.29 16.76 10.06
CA PHE A 84 0.32 17.85 10.13
C PHE A 84 0.30 18.52 11.51
N LYS A 85 0.45 17.73 12.58
CA LYS A 85 0.36 18.24 13.95
C LYS A 85 1.67 18.80 14.51
N TYR A 86 2.79 18.17 14.17
CA TYR A 86 4.09 18.43 14.80
C TYR A 86 5.17 18.91 13.82
N ARG A 87 4.87 18.97 12.51
CA ARG A 87 5.80 19.37 11.43
C ARG A 87 7.11 18.58 11.41
N THR A 88 7.09 17.35 11.90
CA THR A 88 8.22 16.41 11.87
C THR A 88 7.90 15.25 10.94
N ALA A 89 8.86 14.89 10.08
CA ALA A 89 8.73 13.80 9.12
C ALA A 89 9.55 12.59 9.57
N ASP A 90 8.94 11.41 9.48
CA ASP A 90 9.56 10.12 9.78
C ASP A 90 9.52 9.18 8.55
N MET A 91 10.05 7.96 8.70
CA MET A 91 9.99 6.95 7.63
C MET A 91 8.56 6.70 7.15
N ASN A 92 7.58 6.63 8.06
CA ASN A 92 6.17 6.42 7.68
C ASN A 92 5.62 7.54 6.81
N THR A 93 6.01 8.78 7.11
CA THR A 93 5.63 9.97 6.37
C THR A 93 6.11 9.91 4.93
N LEU A 94 7.39 9.61 4.72
CA LEU A 94 7.97 9.57 3.37
C LEU A 94 7.25 8.53 2.51
N ILE A 95 6.99 7.35 3.08
CA ILE A 95 6.27 6.26 2.43
C ILE A 95 4.84 6.68 2.09
N ALA A 96 4.16 7.27 3.06
CA ALA A 96 2.78 7.72 2.92
C ALA A 96 2.66 8.75 1.80
N ILE A 97 3.52 9.77 1.78
CA ILE A 97 3.51 10.81 0.74
C ILE A 97 3.84 10.20 -0.62
N GLY A 98 4.91 9.42 -0.75
CA GLY A 98 5.32 8.84 -2.04
C GLY A 98 4.23 7.95 -2.65
N THR A 99 3.68 7.03 -1.84
CA THR A 99 2.63 6.10 -2.30
C THR A 99 1.31 6.80 -2.57
N LEU A 100 0.95 7.84 -1.81
CA LEU A 100 -0.26 8.64 -2.08
C LEU A 100 -0.08 9.50 -3.33
N SER A 101 1.09 10.11 -3.54
CA SER A 101 1.36 10.89 -4.75
C SER A 101 1.20 10.02 -6.00
N ALA A 102 1.80 8.82 -6.00
CA ALA A 102 1.64 7.86 -7.09
C ALA A 102 0.17 7.44 -7.28
N PHE A 103 -0.53 7.10 -6.20
CA PHE A 103 -1.93 6.68 -6.26
C PHE A 103 -2.87 7.80 -6.75
N ILE A 104 -2.75 9.01 -6.22
CA ILE A 104 -3.57 10.17 -6.57
C ILE A 104 -3.32 10.58 -8.02
N TYR A 105 -2.06 10.70 -8.43
CA TYR A 105 -1.72 11.00 -9.82
C TYR A 105 -2.37 9.98 -10.77
N SER A 106 -2.19 8.69 -10.48
CA SER A 106 -2.74 7.60 -11.30
C SER A 106 -4.27 7.64 -11.35
N THR A 107 -4.90 7.99 -10.23
CA THR A 107 -6.36 8.18 -10.14
C THR A 107 -6.80 9.33 -11.05
N ILE A 108 -6.09 10.45 -11.04
CA ILE A 108 -6.41 11.61 -11.90
C ILE A 108 -6.24 11.24 -13.37
N VAL A 109 -5.14 10.56 -13.76
CA VAL A 109 -4.95 10.06 -15.13
C VAL A 109 -6.08 9.11 -15.55
N THR A 110 -6.51 8.23 -14.64
CA THR A 110 -7.56 7.23 -14.90
C THR A 110 -8.94 7.86 -15.14
N PHE A 111 -9.35 8.81 -14.30
CA PHE A 111 -10.71 9.38 -14.35
C PHE A 111 -10.79 10.68 -15.17
N PHE A 112 -9.67 11.38 -15.36
CA PHE A 112 -9.59 12.64 -16.11
C PHE A 112 -8.51 12.60 -17.21
N PRO A 113 -8.49 11.58 -18.09
CA PRO A 113 -7.42 11.41 -19.10
C PRO A 113 -7.33 12.60 -20.07
N LYS A 114 -8.46 13.28 -20.33
CA LYS A 114 -8.53 14.45 -21.22
C LYS A 114 -7.66 15.63 -20.77
N LEU A 115 -7.32 15.72 -19.48
CA LEU A 115 -6.42 16.77 -18.98
C LEU A 115 -4.99 16.59 -19.50
N PHE A 116 -4.57 15.33 -19.67
CA PHE A 116 -3.22 14.98 -20.11
C PHE A 116 -3.14 14.93 -21.63
N THR A 117 -4.11 14.29 -22.30
CA THR A 117 -4.08 14.15 -23.77
C THR A 117 -4.19 15.50 -24.47
N ARG A 118 -4.93 16.48 -23.92
CA ARG A 118 -4.97 17.85 -24.45
C ARG A 118 -3.65 18.60 -24.34
N ALA A 119 -2.83 18.23 -23.36
CA ALA A 119 -1.48 18.78 -23.18
C ALA A 119 -0.43 18.01 -23.97
N GLY A 120 -0.81 17.00 -24.78
CA GLY A 120 0.12 16.14 -25.51
C GLY A 120 0.90 15.16 -24.63
N ILE A 121 0.42 14.92 -23.40
CA ILE A 121 1.07 14.02 -22.43
C ILE A 121 0.50 12.62 -22.61
N GLU A 122 1.39 11.63 -22.73
CA GLU A 122 1.02 10.21 -22.77
C GLU A 122 0.41 9.76 -21.44
N LEU A 123 -0.64 8.93 -21.52
CA LEU A 123 -1.32 8.43 -20.32
C LEU A 123 -0.52 7.30 -19.70
N HIS A 124 0.09 7.57 -18.55
CA HIS A 124 0.79 6.56 -17.77
C HIS A 124 0.30 6.59 -16.32
N VAL A 125 0.18 5.42 -15.71
CA VAL A 125 -0.27 5.26 -14.31
C VAL A 125 0.80 4.54 -13.52
N TYR A 126 0.88 4.85 -12.23
CA TYR A 126 1.88 4.35 -11.27
C TYR A 126 1.24 3.55 -10.13
N PHE A 127 0.16 2.83 -10.43
CA PHE A 127 -0.55 2.02 -9.45
C PHE A 127 0.30 0.84 -8.95
N GLU A 128 1.09 0.22 -9.83
CA GLU A 128 2.06 -0.81 -9.48
C GLU A 128 3.16 -0.26 -8.57
N THR A 129 3.65 0.94 -8.86
CA THR A 129 4.69 1.60 -8.06
C THR A 129 4.22 1.80 -6.62
N ALA A 130 3.02 2.34 -6.41
CA ALA A 130 2.44 2.51 -5.08
C ALA A 130 2.31 1.17 -4.33
N ALA A 131 1.78 0.14 -5.01
CA ALA A 131 1.57 -1.17 -4.41
C ALA A 131 2.90 -1.86 -4.03
N ILE A 132 3.89 -1.82 -4.93
CA ILE A 132 5.20 -2.46 -4.71
C ILE A 132 5.93 -1.79 -3.54
N ILE A 133 5.95 -0.46 -3.47
CA ILE A 133 6.61 0.26 -2.37
C ILE A 133 5.99 -0.14 -1.02
N ILE A 134 4.67 -0.16 -0.91
CA ILE A 134 3.97 -0.57 0.32
C ILE A 134 4.37 -1.99 0.72
N THR A 135 4.37 -2.91 -0.22
CA THR A 135 4.67 -4.33 0.02
C THR A 135 6.14 -4.56 0.40
N LEU A 136 7.10 -3.94 -0.31
CA LEU A 136 8.53 -4.13 -0.04
C LEU A 136 8.93 -3.57 1.32
N ILE A 137 8.35 -2.45 1.73
CA ILE A 137 8.63 -1.90 3.06
C ILE A 137 7.98 -2.74 4.15
N LEU A 138 6.80 -3.32 3.88
CA LEU A 138 6.19 -4.27 4.78
C LEU A 138 7.03 -5.53 4.94
N LEU A 139 7.66 -5.98 3.85
CA LEU A 139 8.61 -7.09 3.86
C LEU A 139 9.84 -6.74 4.70
N GLY A 140 10.43 -5.56 4.51
CA GLY A 140 11.56 -5.07 5.32
C GLY A 140 11.24 -5.11 6.82
N ARG A 141 10.08 -4.58 7.22
CA ARG A 141 9.61 -4.64 8.62
C ARG A 141 9.39 -6.04 9.15
N PHE A 142 8.94 -6.96 8.29
CA PHE A 142 8.79 -8.36 8.68
C PHE A 142 10.14 -9.03 8.92
N LEU A 143 11.15 -8.71 8.10
CA LEU A 143 12.52 -9.21 8.28
C LEU A 143 13.21 -8.60 9.50
N GLU A 144 12.98 -7.31 9.80
CA GLU A 144 13.51 -6.66 11.01
C GLU A 144 12.90 -7.23 12.31
N ALA A 145 11.64 -7.69 12.25
CA ALA A 145 10.92 -8.22 13.41
C ALA A 145 11.18 -9.71 13.66
N ARG A 146 12.06 -10.35 12.89
CA ARG A 146 12.36 -11.78 12.95
C ARG A 146 13.83 -12.01 13.25
#